data_AF-A0A418W9T6-F1
#
_entry.id   AF-A0A418W9T6-F1
#
_cell.length_a   1.000
_cell.length_b   1.000
_cell.length_c   1.000
_cell.angle_alpha   90.00
_cell.angle_beta   90.00
_cell.angle_gamma   90.00
#
_symmetry.space_group_name_H-M   'P 1'
#
loop_
_entity.id
_entity.type
_entity.pdbx_description
1 polymer ?
#
loop_
_entity_poly.entity_id
_entity_poly.type
_entity_poly.pdbx_seq_one_letter_code
_entity_poly.pdbx_strand_id
1 'polypeptide(L)'
;MIGPARFLTVAEARRAVDDWWVNQSNTEPASDAVRDQWLMLDVWLHELEELKNKIREGDKAELLRAMRICAGARLVTPEWLAVAFIEAYDSVARRFEAGSWDDIFGKPVAKGTHVGRLRERRRKRIEVYRAVKLALRADPPPPVDQSLFELVGKVCCVSPSVAKELYYSVKNQLLR
;
A
#
# COMPACT_ATOMS: atom_id res chain seq x y z
N MET A 1 3.00 15.58 7.31
CA MET A 1 2.05 14.61 7.90
C MET A 1 0.94 15.42 8.54
N ILE A 2 -0.19 15.56 7.87
CA ILE A 2 -1.38 16.20 8.43
C ILE A 2 -2.20 15.06 9.01
N GLY A 3 -2.20 14.92 10.32
CA GLY A 3 -2.88 13.86 11.05
C GLY A 3 -2.68 14.14 12.55
N PRO A 4 -3.67 13.84 13.39
CA PRO A 4 -3.63 14.20 14.80
C PRO A 4 -2.38 13.64 15.49
N ALA A 5 -1.95 14.31 16.57
CA ALA A 5 -0.78 13.88 17.35
C ALA A 5 -0.93 12.45 17.92
N ARG A 6 -2.16 11.93 17.99
CA ARG A 6 -2.53 10.61 18.50
C ARG A 6 -2.91 9.62 17.39
N PHE A 7 -2.89 8.34 17.74
CA PHE A 7 -3.44 7.27 16.91
C PHE A 7 -4.98 7.39 16.84
N LEU A 8 -5.54 7.07 15.68
CA LEU A 8 -6.99 7.04 15.45
C LEU A 8 -7.51 5.61 15.50
N THR A 9 -8.73 5.41 15.99
CA THR A 9 -9.43 4.15 15.74
C THR A 9 -9.78 4.03 14.25
N VAL A 10 -9.99 2.81 13.75
CA VAL A 10 -10.44 2.57 12.37
C VAL A 10 -11.72 3.35 12.05
N ALA A 11 -12.67 3.41 13.00
CA ALA A 11 -13.92 4.15 12.84
C ALA A 11 -13.72 5.68 12.80
N GLU A 12 -12.83 6.22 13.63
CA GLU A 12 -12.47 7.65 13.55
C GLU A 12 -11.79 7.99 12.23
N ALA A 13 -10.86 7.15 11.77
CA ALA A 13 -10.17 7.34 10.50
C ALA A 13 -11.13 7.26 9.30
N ARG A 14 -12.08 6.31 9.31
CA ARG A 14 -13.13 6.20 8.29
C ARG A 14 -13.97 7.46 8.20
N ARG A 15 -14.48 7.95 9.34
CA ARG A 15 -15.25 9.21 9.39
C ARG A 15 -14.45 10.39 8.83
N ALA A 16 -13.18 10.50 9.20
CA ALA A 16 -12.32 11.59 8.71
C ALA A 16 -12.11 11.53 7.19
N VAL A 17 -11.98 10.33 6.62
CA VAL A 17 -11.90 10.12 5.16
C VAL A 17 -13.21 10.49 4.49
N ASP A 18 -14.35 10.04 5.02
CA ASP A 18 -15.67 10.31 4.44
C ASP A 18 -15.99 11.81 4.47
N ASP A 19 -15.74 12.48 5.60
CA ASP A 19 -15.90 13.93 5.75
C ASP A 19 -15.01 14.69 4.76
N TRP A 20 -13.79 14.22 4.53
CA TRP A 20 -12.87 14.86 3.60
C TRP A 20 -13.34 14.71 2.15
N TRP A 21 -13.81 13.52 1.74
CA TRP A 21 -14.36 13.30 0.40
C TRP A 21 -15.59 14.17 0.12
N VAL A 22 -16.49 14.31 1.10
CA VAL A 22 -17.69 15.16 0.99
C VAL A 22 -17.32 16.64 0.89
N ASN A 23 -16.34 17.10 1.66
CA ASN A 23 -15.95 18.51 1.71
C ASN A 23 -15.00 18.95 0.59
N GLN A 24 -14.35 18.01 -0.11
CA GLN A 24 -13.51 18.32 -1.28
C GLN A 24 -14.28 19.02 -2.41
N SER A 25 -15.59 18.79 -2.51
CA SER A 25 -16.48 19.45 -3.46
C SER A 25 -16.71 20.94 -3.16
N ASN A 26 -16.38 21.42 -1.95
CA ASN A 26 -16.78 22.74 -1.43
C ASN A 26 -15.60 23.68 -1.13
N THR A 27 -14.34 23.28 -1.36
CA THR A 27 -13.14 24.07 -1.00
C THR A 27 -12.08 24.09 -2.10
N GLU A 28 -11.15 25.06 -2.05
CA GLU A 28 -9.99 25.11 -2.94
C GLU A 28 -9.26 23.76 -3.00
N PRO A 29 -8.79 23.34 -4.19
CA PRO A 29 -8.25 22.00 -4.37
C PRO A 29 -7.04 21.80 -3.47
N ALA A 30 -7.12 20.81 -2.58
CA ALA A 30 -5.99 20.37 -1.78
C ALA A 30 -4.80 20.04 -2.70
N SER A 31 -3.57 20.35 -2.25
CA SER A 31 -2.37 19.94 -2.99
C SER A 31 -2.39 18.44 -3.29
N ASP A 32 -1.80 18.05 -4.43
CA ASP A 32 -1.69 16.65 -4.84
C ASP A 32 -1.20 15.73 -3.71
N ALA A 33 -0.24 16.18 -2.90
CA ALA A 33 0.30 15.40 -1.80
C ALA A 33 -0.70 15.13 -0.66
N VAL A 34 -1.57 16.10 -0.37
CA VAL A 34 -2.64 15.94 0.63
C VAL A 34 -3.72 15.01 0.10
N ARG A 35 -4.12 15.18 -1.18
CA ARG A 35 -5.06 14.28 -1.84
C ARG A 35 -4.56 12.84 -1.84
N ASP A 36 -3.31 12.63 -2.22
CA ASP A 36 -2.68 11.31 -2.24
C ASP A 36 -2.61 10.69 -0.84
N GLN A 37 -2.39 11.49 0.21
CA GLN A 37 -2.37 10.99 1.59
C GLN A 37 -3.75 10.48 2.05
N TRP A 38 -4.81 11.24 1.80
CA TRP A 38 -6.18 10.85 2.16
C TRP A 38 -6.68 9.66 1.36
N LEU A 39 -6.37 9.66 0.06
CA LEU A 39 -6.64 8.52 -0.80
C LEU A 39 -5.96 7.27 -0.25
N MET A 40 -4.65 7.29 0.01
CA MET A 40 -3.94 6.14 0.59
C MET A 40 -4.53 5.65 1.92
N LEU A 41 -5.04 6.56 2.77
CA LEU A 41 -5.71 6.16 4.01
C LEU A 41 -7.03 5.44 3.73
N ASP A 42 -7.85 5.92 2.80
CA ASP A 42 -9.10 5.29 2.38
C ASP A 42 -8.88 3.85 1.88
N VAL A 43 -7.88 3.69 1.01
CA VAL A 43 -7.43 2.41 0.47
C VAL A 43 -7.05 1.44 1.57
N TRP A 44 -6.22 1.90 2.51
CA TRP A 44 -5.78 1.10 3.64
C TRP A 44 -6.94 0.68 4.55
N LEU A 45 -7.93 1.56 4.75
CA LEU A 45 -9.11 1.23 5.55
C LEU A 45 -10.01 0.21 4.85
N HIS A 46 -10.15 0.29 3.51
CA HIS A 46 -10.87 -0.74 2.74
C HIS A 46 -10.15 -2.08 2.78
N GLU A 47 -8.84 -2.06 2.53
CA GLU A 47 -7.97 -3.24 2.60
C GLU A 47 -8.03 -3.90 3.99
N LEU A 48 -8.08 -3.12 5.07
CA LEU A 48 -8.16 -3.67 6.43
C LEU A 48 -9.45 -4.46 6.69
N GLU A 49 -10.59 -4.06 6.13
CA GLU A 49 -11.84 -4.83 6.23
C GLU A 49 -11.81 -6.10 5.38
N GLU A 50 -11.18 -6.08 4.20
CA GLU A 50 -10.95 -7.32 3.43
C GLU A 50 -10.06 -8.30 4.20
N LEU A 51 -8.97 -7.81 4.80
CA LEU A 51 -8.04 -8.63 5.57
C LEU A 51 -8.73 -9.24 6.80
N LYS A 52 -9.61 -8.50 7.46
CA LYS A 52 -10.41 -9.01 8.58
C LYS A 52 -11.25 -10.23 8.18
N ASN A 53 -11.85 -10.24 6.99
CA ASN A 53 -12.62 -11.38 6.50
C ASN A 53 -11.70 -12.57 6.21
N LYS A 54 -10.58 -12.36 5.51
CA LYS A 54 -9.60 -13.42 5.23
C LYS A 54 -9.03 -14.05 6.51
N ILE A 55 -8.72 -13.23 7.50
CA ILE A 55 -8.19 -13.69 8.79
C ILE A 55 -9.25 -14.52 9.53
N ARG A 56 -10.53 -14.11 9.49
CA ARG A 56 -11.65 -14.89 10.05
C ARG A 56 -11.84 -16.22 9.32
N GLU A 57 -11.58 -16.27 8.02
CA GLU A 57 -11.59 -17.49 7.20
C GLU A 57 -10.36 -18.38 7.43
N GLY A 58 -9.40 -17.94 8.26
CA GLY A 58 -8.23 -18.72 8.66
C GLY A 58 -6.95 -18.40 7.90
N ASP A 59 -6.95 -17.41 7.00
CA ASP A 59 -5.73 -16.96 6.32
C ASP A 59 -4.87 -16.08 7.26
N LYS A 60 -4.16 -16.77 8.15
CA LYS A 60 -3.27 -16.15 9.15
C LYS A 60 -2.06 -15.45 8.53
N ALA A 61 -1.74 -15.67 7.25
CA ALA A 61 -0.66 -14.98 6.56
C ALA A 61 -0.92 -13.48 6.40
N GLU A 62 -2.20 -13.08 6.41
CA GLU A 62 -2.62 -11.69 6.25
C GLU A 62 -2.53 -10.87 7.56
N LEU A 63 -2.29 -11.51 8.72
CA LEU A 63 -2.16 -10.85 10.03
C LEU A 63 -1.06 -9.77 10.04
N LEU A 64 0.11 -10.09 9.50
CA LEU A 64 1.24 -9.16 9.47
C LEU A 64 0.98 -7.98 8.54
N ARG A 65 0.19 -8.18 7.49
CA ARG A 65 -0.22 -7.12 6.56
C ARG A 65 -1.18 -6.14 7.24
N ALA A 66 -2.19 -6.66 7.94
CA ALA A 66 -3.13 -5.86 8.72
C ALA A 66 -2.43 -5.06 9.83
N MET A 67 -1.48 -5.69 10.55
CA MET A 67 -0.61 -5.02 11.53
C MET A 67 0.19 -3.88 10.91
N ARG A 68 0.82 -4.13 9.74
CA ARG A 68 1.58 -3.12 9.01
C ARG A 68 0.71 -1.94 8.58
N ILE A 69 -0.53 -2.19 8.17
CA ILE A 69 -1.47 -1.12 7.82
C ILE A 69 -1.74 -0.25 9.04
N CYS A 70 -2.11 -0.85 10.18
CA CYS A 70 -2.39 -0.10 11.41
C CYS A 70 -1.17 0.74 11.84
N ALA A 71 0.03 0.14 11.85
CA ALA A 71 1.25 0.85 12.19
C ALA A 71 1.58 2.00 11.21
N GLY A 72 1.46 1.75 9.90
CA GLY A 72 1.76 2.74 8.85
C GLY A 72 0.76 3.89 8.77
N ALA A 73 -0.50 3.61 9.06
CA ALA A 73 -1.59 4.57 9.08
C ALA A 73 -1.75 5.28 10.43
N ARG A 74 -0.95 4.91 11.44
CA ARG A 74 -1.09 5.36 12.84
C ARG A 74 -2.50 5.10 13.39
N LEU A 75 -3.01 3.89 13.15
CA LEU A 75 -4.28 3.43 13.68
C LEU A 75 -4.07 2.64 14.99
N VAL A 76 -4.98 2.82 15.92
CA VAL A 76 -5.11 1.92 17.07
C VAL A 76 -5.45 0.54 16.52
N THR A 77 -4.63 -0.46 16.85
CA THR A 77 -4.84 -1.85 16.44
C THR A 77 -6.23 -2.31 16.91
N PRO A 78 -7.12 -2.76 16.01
CA PRO A 78 -8.43 -3.27 16.40
C PRO A 78 -8.31 -4.50 17.30
N GLU A 79 -9.25 -4.66 18.22
CA GLU A 79 -9.27 -5.78 19.18
C GLU A 79 -9.21 -7.14 18.47
N TRP A 80 -9.99 -7.34 17.41
CA TRP A 80 -10.00 -8.59 16.64
C TRP A 80 -8.61 -8.94 16.08
N LEU A 81 -7.83 -7.94 15.68
CA LEU A 81 -6.49 -8.13 15.12
C LEU A 81 -5.47 -8.40 16.22
N ALA A 82 -5.61 -7.72 17.36
CA ALA A 82 -4.77 -7.94 18.53
C ALA A 82 -4.94 -9.37 19.07
N VAL A 83 -6.19 -9.82 19.25
CA VAL A 83 -6.51 -11.18 19.69
C VAL A 83 -5.96 -12.21 18.71
N ALA A 84 -6.26 -12.09 17.41
CA ALA A 84 -5.80 -13.04 16.41
C ALA A 84 -4.27 -13.11 16.32
N PHE A 85 -3.56 -11.98 16.49
CA PHE A 85 -2.10 -11.98 16.54
C PHE A 85 -1.56 -12.66 17.80
N ILE A 86 -2.13 -12.39 18.98
CA ILE A 86 -1.69 -13.01 20.23
C ILE A 86 -1.90 -14.52 20.17
N GLU A 87 -3.05 -14.98 19.66
CA GLU A 87 -3.33 -16.40 19.49
C GLU A 87 -2.34 -17.11 18.56
N ALA A 88 -2.04 -16.47 17.42
CA ALA A 88 -1.03 -16.89 16.46
C ALA A 88 0.39 -16.88 17.04
N TYR A 89 0.69 -15.89 17.88
CA TYR A 89 1.96 -15.80 18.58
C TYR A 89 2.14 -16.94 19.59
N ASP A 90 1.15 -17.12 20.45
CA ASP A 90 1.18 -18.11 21.51
C ASP A 90 1.15 -19.54 20.97
N SER A 91 0.56 -19.80 19.79
CA SER A 91 0.60 -21.14 19.16
C SER A 91 2.02 -21.58 18.82
N VAL A 92 2.93 -20.64 18.52
CA VAL A 92 4.34 -20.95 18.25
C VAL A 92 5.14 -20.87 19.54
N ALA A 93 5.09 -19.74 20.25
CA ALA A 93 6.04 -19.41 21.30
C ALA A 93 5.73 -20.05 22.67
N ARG A 94 4.47 -20.41 22.92
CA ARG A 94 4.04 -20.90 24.23
C ARG A 94 3.49 -22.32 24.20
N ARG A 95 2.63 -22.63 23.22
CA ARG A 95 1.96 -23.93 23.12
C ARG A 95 2.71 -24.92 22.24
N PHE A 96 3.68 -24.47 21.43
CA PHE A 96 4.46 -25.29 20.50
C PHE A 96 3.57 -26.12 19.54
N GLU A 97 2.41 -25.57 19.16
CA GLU A 97 1.45 -26.18 18.24
C GLU A 97 1.90 -26.04 16.78
N ALA A 98 2.68 -25.00 16.47
CA ALA A 98 3.27 -24.77 15.16
C ALA A 98 4.79 -24.86 15.23
N GLY A 99 5.39 -25.50 14.22
CA GLY A 99 6.84 -25.77 14.16
C GLY A 99 7.67 -24.52 13.86
N SER A 100 7.05 -23.49 13.29
CA SER A 100 7.71 -22.24 12.92
C SER A 100 6.73 -21.07 12.78
N TRP A 101 7.27 -19.86 12.77
CA TRP A 101 6.52 -18.65 12.42
C TRP A 101 5.98 -18.68 10.98
N ASP A 102 6.69 -19.34 10.06
CA ASP A 102 6.28 -19.49 8.66
C ASP A 102 5.01 -20.35 8.52
N ASP A 103 4.77 -21.29 9.44
CA ASP A 103 3.57 -22.15 9.41
C ASP A 103 2.30 -21.36 9.75
N ILE A 104 2.44 -20.24 10.47
CA ILE A 104 1.34 -19.39 10.91
C ILE A 104 1.19 -18.16 10.03
N PHE A 105 2.27 -17.41 9.82
CA PHE A 105 2.25 -16.15 9.06
C PHE A 105 2.56 -16.34 7.57
N GLY A 106 2.81 -17.57 7.14
CA GLY A 106 3.21 -17.86 5.78
C GLY A 106 4.61 -17.33 5.46
N LYS A 107 5.04 -17.56 4.22
CA LYS A 107 6.29 -17.01 3.69
C LYS A 107 5.99 -15.73 2.91
N PRO A 108 6.68 -14.61 3.21
CA PRO A 108 6.46 -13.35 2.49
C PRO A 108 6.82 -13.45 1.00
N VAL A 109 7.63 -14.45 0.64
CA VAL A 109 8.03 -14.73 -0.73
C VAL A 109 7.94 -16.25 -0.95
N ALA A 110 7.17 -16.66 -1.96
CA ALA A 110 7.01 -18.07 -2.30
C ALA A 110 8.37 -18.71 -2.64
N LYS A 111 8.53 -19.99 -2.27
CA LYS A 111 9.74 -20.77 -2.56
C LYS A 111 9.99 -20.76 -4.08
N GLY A 112 11.25 -20.58 -4.47
CA GLY A 112 11.66 -20.48 -5.88
C GLY A 112 11.51 -19.08 -6.49
N THR A 113 10.95 -18.12 -5.77
CA THR A 113 10.92 -16.73 -6.24
C THR A 113 12.29 -16.09 -6.14
N HIS A 114 12.79 -15.52 -7.23
CA HIS A 114 14.04 -14.78 -7.23
C HIS A 114 13.88 -13.41 -6.56
N VAL A 115 14.15 -13.33 -5.25
CA VAL A 115 14.06 -12.10 -4.45
C VAL A 115 14.81 -10.93 -5.09
N GLY A 116 15.95 -11.19 -5.74
CA GLY A 116 16.69 -10.17 -6.50
C GLY A 116 15.85 -9.53 -7.62
N ARG A 117 15.08 -10.32 -8.37
CA ARG A 117 14.16 -9.81 -9.41
C ARG A 117 13.00 -9.03 -8.80
N LEU A 118 12.46 -9.45 -7.66
CA LEU A 118 11.43 -8.68 -6.95
C LEU A 118 11.95 -7.33 -6.47
N ARG A 119 13.17 -7.30 -5.90
CA ARG A 119 13.83 -6.06 -5.46
C ARG A 119 14.07 -5.13 -6.64
N GLU A 120 14.59 -5.67 -7.74
CA GLU A 120 14.81 -4.91 -8.98
C GLU A 120 13.50 -4.33 -9.52
N ARG A 121 12.46 -5.15 -9.64
CA ARG A 121 11.13 -4.71 -10.11
C ARG A 121 10.58 -3.62 -9.20
N ARG A 122 10.68 -3.76 -7.88
CA ARG A 122 10.24 -2.74 -6.92
C ARG A 122 11.01 -1.43 -7.06
N ARG A 123 12.32 -1.49 -7.27
CA ARG A 123 13.16 -0.30 -7.50
C ARG A 123 12.77 0.40 -8.81
N LYS A 124 12.75 -0.35 -9.93
CA LYS A 124 12.40 0.16 -11.25
C LYS A 124 11.00 0.75 -11.30
N ARG A 125 10.07 0.14 -10.57
CA ARG A 125 8.71 0.67 -10.41
C ARG A 125 8.68 2.10 -9.85
N ILE A 126 9.46 2.37 -8.80
CA ILE A 126 9.55 3.70 -8.19
C ILE A 126 10.30 4.67 -9.09
N GLU A 127 11.40 4.22 -9.70
CA GLU A 127 12.24 4.99 -10.62
C GLU A 127 11.42 5.50 -11.82
N VAL A 128 10.70 4.60 -12.50
CA VAL A 128 9.82 4.92 -13.64
C VAL A 128 8.71 5.88 -13.22
N TYR A 129 8.02 5.62 -12.10
CA TYR A 129 6.93 6.50 -11.65
C TYR A 129 7.43 7.93 -11.38
N ARG A 130 8.60 8.07 -10.72
CA ARG A 130 9.22 9.38 -10.48
C ARG A 130 9.65 10.06 -11.77
N ALA A 131 10.24 9.33 -12.71
CA ALA A 131 10.66 9.86 -14.01
C ALA A 131 9.47 10.39 -14.82
N VAL A 132 8.35 9.64 -14.85
CA VAL A 132 7.10 10.11 -15.48
C VAL A 132 6.58 11.37 -14.79
N LYS A 133 6.46 11.38 -13.45
CA LYS A 133 5.98 12.57 -12.72
C LYS A 133 6.89 13.78 -12.89
N LEU A 134 8.21 13.58 -13.05
CA LEU A 134 9.15 14.66 -13.33
C LEU A 134 8.99 15.20 -14.75
N ALA A 135 8.85 14.33 -15.75
CA ALA A 135 8.62 14.73 -17.14
C ALA A 135 7.32 15.54 -17.29
N LEU A 136 6.27 15.15 -16.56
CA LEU A 136 4.98 15.86 -16.53
C LEU A 136 5.03 17.24 -15.85
N ARG A 137 6.18 17.67 -15.30
CA ARG A 137 6.38 19.03 -14.78
C ARG A 137 7.00 19.97 -15.82
N ALA A 138 7.32 19.48 -17.02
CA ALA A 138 7.77 20.34 -18.12
C ALA A 138 6.66 21.31 -18.55
N ASP A 139 7.04 22.40 -19.20
CA ASP A 139 6.12 23.39 -19.76
C ASP A 139 6.36 23.53 -21.28
N PRO A 140 5.39 23.11 -22.14
CA PRO A 140 4.17 22.39 -21.79
C PRO A 140 4.45 20.94 -21.36
N PRO A 141 3.59 20.32 -20.53
CA PRO A 141 3.76 18.94 -20.12
C PRO A 141 3.54 17.99 -21.31
N PRO A 142 4.38 16.95 -21.47
CA PRO A 142 4.22 16.00 -22.56
C PRO A 142 2.94 15.17 -22.38
N PRO A 143 2.31 14.70 -23.48
CA PRO A 143 1.19 13.77 -23.40
C PRO A 143 1.62 12.44 -22.73
N VAL A 144 0.71 11.85 -21.94
CA VAL A 144 0.94 10.52 -21.33
C VAL A 144 0.64 9.43 -22.35
N ASP A 145 1.54 9.26 -23.31
CA ASP A 145 1.41 8.31 -24.41
C ASP A 145 2.68 7.46 -24.58
N GLN A 146 2.75 6.73 -25.70
CA GLN A 146 3.86 5.86 -26.04
C GLN A 146 5.22 6.61 -26.08
N SER A 147 5.25 7.85 -26.55
CA SER A 147 6.47 8.64 -26.68
C SER A 147 7.08 8.98 -25.31
N LEU A 148 6.23 9.26 -24.32
CA LEU A 148 6.66 9.49 -22.94
C LEU A 148 7.30 8.23 -22.33
N PHE A 149 6.70 7.05 -22.57
CA PHE A 149 7.24 5.80 -22.04
C PHE A 149 8.51 5.33 -22.76
N GLU A 150 8.70 5.71 -24.02
CA GLU A 150 9.97 5.51 -24.73
C GLU A 150 11.10 6.33 -24.11
N LEU A 151 10.85 7.62 -23.85
CA LEU A 151 11.80 8.50 -23.18
C LEU A 151 12.15 7.96 -21.78
N VAL A 152 11.13 7.68 -20.97
CA VAL A 152 11.33 7.17 -19.60
C VAL A 152 11.98 5.79 -19.59
N GLY A 153 11.61 4.92 -20.53
CA GLY A 153 12.21 3.59 -20.69
C GLY A 153 13.71 3.68 -20.94
N LYS A 154 14.15 4.59 -21.82
CA LYS A 154 15.57 4.84 -22.07
C LYS A 154 16.31 5.32 -20.81
N VAL A 155 15.73 6.27 -20.07
CA VAL A 155 16.33 6.81 -18.83
C VAL A 155 16.42 5.73 -17.75
N CYS A 156 15.39 4.90 -17.61
CA CYS A 156 15.30 3.89 -16.58
C CYS A 156 15.87 2.52 -17.00
N CYS A 157 16.46 2.41 -18.20
CA CYS A 157 16.95 1.16 -18.79
C CYS A 157 15.91 0.02 -18.79
N VAL A 158 14.68 0.30 -19.21
CA VAL A 158 13.59 -0.68 -19.40
C VAL A 158 12.90 -0.47 -20.75
N SER A 159 12.20 -1.47 -21.25
CA SER A 159 11.41 -1.29 -22.47
C SER A 159 10.25 -0.30 -22.24
N PRO A 160 9.73 0.35 -23.30
CA PRO A 160 8.58 1.25 -23.17
C PRO A 160 7.34 0.56 -22.60
N SER A 161 7.10 -0.69 -23.01
CA SER A 161 6.00 -1.51 -22.50
C SER A 161 6.12 -1.78 -21.00
N VAL A 162 7.33 -2.10 -20.53
CA VAL A 162 7.61 -2.31 -19.10
C VAL A 162 7.51 -1.00 -18.33
N ALA A 163 7.99 0.12 -18.87
CA ALA A 163 7.82 1.44 -18.26
C ALA A 163 6.34 1.78 -18.06
N LYS A 164 5.51 1.55 -19.08
CA LYS A 164 4.06 1.75 -19.02
C LYS A 164 3.41 0.87 -17.94
N GLU A 165 3.70 -0.44 -17.94
CA GLU A 165 3.18 -1.37 -16.94
C GLU A 165 3.57 -0.93 -15.52
N LEU A 166 4.86 -0.63 -15.30
CA LEU A 166 5.37 -0.21 -14.00
C LEU A 166 4.73 1.09 -13.53
N TYR A 167 4.58 2.08 -14.41
CA TYR A 167 3.90 3.34 -14.10
C TYR A 167 2.45 3.12 -13.65
N TYR A 168 1.66 2.40 -14.45
CA TYR A 168 0.26 2.13 -14.11
C TYR A 168 0.11 1.21 -12.91
N SER A 169 1.04 0.30 -12.65
CA SER A 169 1.02 -0.53 -11.44
C SER A 169 1.12 0.31 -10.16
N VAL A 170 1.90 1.41 -10.17
CA VAL A 170 1.97 2.35 -9.05
C VAL A 170 0.75 3.25 -9.04
N LYS A 171 0.41 3.85 -10.19
CA LYS A 171 -0.71 4.77 -10.30
C LYS A 171 -2.01 4.11 -9.82
N ASN A 172 -2.27 2.86 -10.21
CA ASN A 172 -3.45 2.12 -9.80
C ASN A 172 -3.39 1.65 -8.33
N GLN A 173 -2.20 1.45 -7.75
CA GLN A 173 -2.07 1.19 -6.32
C GLN A 173 -2.26 2.46 -5.47
N LEU A 174 -2.04 3.63 -6.05
CA LEU A 174 -2.28 4.92 -5.40
C LEU A 174 -3.72 5.42 -5.61
N LEU A 175 -4.45 4.91 -6.62
CA LEU A 175 -5.79 5.37 -7.02
C LEU A 175 -6.93 4.35 -6.81
N ARG A 176 -6.65 3.17 -6.27
CA ARG A 176 -7.65 2.17 -5.85
C ARG A 176 -7.72 2.18 -4.35
#